data_AF-A0A946WHP9-F1
#
_entry.id   AF-A0A946WHP9-F1
#
_cell.length_a   1.000
_cell.length_b   1.000
_cell.length_c   1.000
_cell.angle_alpha   90.00
_cell.angle_beta   90.00
_cell.angle_gamma   90.00
#
_symmetry.space_group_name_H-M   'P 1'
#
loop_
_entity.id
_entity.type
_entity.pdbx_description
1 polymer ?
#
loop_
_entity_poly.entity_id
_entity_poly.type
_entity_poly.pdbx_seq_one_letter_code
_entity_poly.pdbx_strand_id
1 'polypeptide(L)'
;MSEINITLPDNSVKTMPISTTSQQVADSIGSRLAHAVVVAKIDGNLIDLNSPLDKDCSLQLFTGDTPEGHDTLLHSTAHLMAQAVKELFPSAKVTIGPTIENGFFYDFDVD
;
A
#
# COMPACT_ATOMS: atom_id res chain seq x y z
N MET A 1 20.37 18.46 8.56
CA MET A 1 19.69 17.48 7.69
C MET A 1 18.44 18.16 7.18
N SER A 2 18.05 17.95 5.92
CA SER A 2 16.80 18.51 5.42
C SER A 2 15.62 17.74 6.02
N GLU A 3 14.61 18.45 6.48
CA GLU A 3 13.40 17.91 7.10
C GLU A 3 12.18 18.27 6.27
N ILE A 4 11.12 17.47 6.39
CA ILE A 4 9.82 17.68 5.77
C ILE A 4 8.72 17.68 6.84
N ASN A 5 7.65 18.43 6.60
CA ASN A 5 6.47 18.46 7.45
C ASN A 5 5.37 17.57 6.89
N ILE A 6 4.93 16.61 7.71
CA ILE A 6 3.89 15.66 7.35
C ILE A 6 2.65 15.99 8.17
N THR A 7 1.58 16.38 7.49
CA THR A 7 0.29 16.71 8.12
C THR A 7 -0.57 15.45 8.21
N LEU A 8 -0.99 15.09 9.42
CA LEU A 8 -1.83 13.92 9.70
C LEU A 8 -3.33 14.30 9.71
N PRO A 9 -4.26 13.32 9.68
CA PRO A 9 -5.70 13.59 9.57
C PRO A 9 -6.29 14.38 10.75
N ASP A 10 -5.65 14.34 11.91
CA ASP A 10 -6.02 15.11 13.10
C ASP A 10 -5.48 16.55 13.08
N ASN A 11 -4.89 16.98 11.96
CA ASN A 11 -4.16 18.25 11.76
C ASN A 11 -2.86 18.37 12.58
N SER A 12 -2.42 17.29 13.24
CA SER A 12 -1.08 17.29 13.82
C SER A 12 -0.03 17.29 12.72
N VAL A 13 1.09 17.97 12.97
CA VAL A 13 2.21 18.04 12.03
C VAL A 13 3.39 17.30 12.63
N LYS A 14 3.98 16.41 11.83
CA LYS A 14 5.13 15.60 12.22
C LYS A 14 6.32 15.94 11.33
N THR A 15 7.39 16.44 11.94
CA THR A 15 8.64 16.74 11.24
C THR A 15 9.49 15.46 11.16
N MET A 16 9.90 15.10 9.95
CA MET A 16 10.69 13.90 9.67
C MET A 16 11.85 14.23 8.72
N PRO A 17 12.95 13.46 8.73
CA PRO A 17 14.01 13.61 7.74
C PRO A 17 13.48 13.43 6.31
N ILE A 18 14.07 14.16 5.35
CA ILE A 18 13.78 13.96 3.92
C ILE A 18 13.99 12.50 3.51
N SER A 19 13.19 12.04 2.55
CA SER A 19 13.17 10.65 2.06
C SER A 19 12.77 9.61 3.11
N THR A 20 12.12 10.05 4.20
CA THR A 20 11.34 9.18 5.09
C THR A 20 10.23 8.48 4.31
N THR A 21 9.86 7.27 4.69
CA THR A 21 8.74 6.53 4.09
C THR A 21 7.46 6.61 4.94
N SER A 22 6.30 6.37 4.34
CA SER A 22 5.03 6.28 5.08
C SER A 22 5.07 5.21 6.18
N GLN A 23 5.80 4.11 5.95
CA GLN A 23 6.04 3.08 6.97
C GLN A 23 6.79 3.65 8.18
N GLN A 24 7.86 4.41 7.97
CA GLN A 24 8.63 5.03 9.05
C GLN A 24 7.82 6.08 9.83
N VAL A 25 6.90 6.78 9.15
CA VAL A 25 5.94 7.64 9.84
C VAL A 25 5.02 6.82 10.73
N ALA A 26 4.49 5.70 10.24
CA ALA A 26 3.67 4.78 11.04
C ALA A 26 4.43 4.23 12.26
N ASP A 27 5.69 3.83 12.08
CA ASP A 27 6.60 3.38 13.16
C ASP A 27 6.72 4.44 14.26
N SER A 28 6.85 5.70 13.84
CA SER A 28 7.00 6.84 14.76
C SER A 28 5.71 7.25 15.48
N ILE A 29 4.54 6.81 15.01
CA ILE A 29 3.25 7.00 15.68
C ILE A 29 3.04 5.87 16.71
N GLY A 30 3.36 4.63 16.36
CA GLY A 30 3.34 3.52 17.29
C GLY A 30 3.37 2.15 16.61
N SER A 31 4.01 1.19 17.29
CA SER A 31 4.24 -0.16 16.76
C SER A 31 2.98 -0.87 16.29
N ARG A 32 1.85 -0.73 17.01
CA ARG A 32 0.58 -1.36 16.62
C ARG A 32 0.09 -0.87 15.26
N LEU A 33 0.16 0.45 15.01
CA LEU A 33 -0.24 1.02 13.73
C LEU A 33 0.71 0.59 12.63
N ALA A 34 2.02 0.64 12.89
CA ALA A 34 3.04 0.26 11.93
C ALA A 34 2.94 -1.20 11.45
N HIS A 35 2.50 -2.11 12.32
CA HIS A 35 2.26 -3.51 11.93
C HIS A 35 0.93 -3.72 11.18
N ALA A 36 -0.03 -2.81 11.35
CA ALA A 36 -1.37 -2.96 10.80
C ALA A 36 -1.58 -2.19 9.48
N VAL A 37 -0.75 -1.18 9.21
CA VAL A 37 -0.85 -0.35 8.01
C VAL A 37 -0.47 -1.17 6.77
N VAL A 38 -1.22 -0.97 5.69
CA VAL A 38 -1.03 -1.69 4.43
C VAL A 38 -0.83 -0.75 3.23
N VAL A 39 -1.39 0.46 3.29
CA VAL A 39 -1.24 1.47 2.23
C VAL A 39 -1.31 2.87 2.81
N ALA A 40 -0.71 3.84 2.12
CA ALA A 40 -0.77 5.25 2.46
C ALA A 40 -1.48 6.06 1.37
N LYS A 41 -2.04 7.20 1.74
CA LYS A 41 -2.52 8.24 0.80
C LYS A 41 -1.75 9.52 1.06
N ILE A 42 -1.11 10.03 0.03
CA ILE A 42 -0.31 11.26 0.08
C ILE A 42 -0.94 12.26 -0.87
N ASP A 43 -1.35 13.42 -0.35
CA ASP A 43 -1.99 14.49 -1.13
C ASP A 43 -3.12 13.98 -2.02
N GLY A 44 -3.94 13.07 -1.47
CA GLY A 44 -5.10 12.46 -2.13
C GLY A 44 -4.81 11.22 -2.97
N ASN A 45 -3.54 10.84 -3.19
CA ASN A 45 -3.17 9.71 -4.04
C ASN A 45 -2.68 8.52 -3.22
N LEU A 46 -3.16 7.30 -3.53
CA LEU A 46 -2.67 6.07 -2.91
C LEU A 46 -1.23 5.78 -3.36
N ILE A 47 -0.36 5.51 -2.41
CA ILE A 47 1.08 5.32 -2.60
C ILE A 47 1.55 4.16 -1.70
N ASP A 48 2.54 3.39 -2.21
CA ASP A 48 3.19 2.31 -1.47
C ASP A 48 3.89 2.82 -0.20
N LEU A 49 3.84 2.02 0.87
CA LEU A 49 4.38 2.39 2.18
C LEU A 49 5.87 2.68 2.20
N ASN A 50 6.63 2.11 1.27
CA ASN A 50 8.08 2.27 1.16
C ASN A 50 8.49 3.39 0.20
N SER A 51 7.53 4.08 -0.40
CA SER A 51 7.83 5.22 -1.26
C SER A 51 8.43 6.37 -0.44
N PRO A 52 9.55 6.97 -0.88
CA PRO A 52 10.17 8.07 -0.18
C PRO A 52 9.33 9.35 -0.28
N LEU A 53 9.30 10.11 0.81
CA LEU A 53 8.67 11.42 0.93
C LEU A 53 9.74 12.50 0.82
N ASP A 54 9.71 13.26 -0.29
CA ASP A 54 10.76 14.26 -0.58
C ASP A 54 10.32 15.71 -0.32
N LYS A 55 9.05 15.92 0.05
CA LYS A 55 8.47 17.24 0.30
C LYS A 55 7.38 17.18 1.37
N ASP A 56 7.03 18.34 1.90
CA ASP A 56 5.89 18.53 2.78
C ASP A 56 4.62 18.00 2.11
N CYS A 57 3.81 17.26 2.86
CA CYS A 57 2.61 16.61 2.34
C CYS A 57 1.58 16.32 3.42
N SER A 58 0.36 16.02 2.98
CA SER A 58 -0.68 15.41 3.80
C SER A 58 -0.60 13.89 3.71
N LEU A 59 -0.61 13.20 4.85
CA LEU A 59 -0.49 11.74 4.91
C LEU A 59 -1.68 11.13 5.65
N GLN A 60 -2.27 10.11 5.04
CA GLN A 60 -3.23 9.22 5.67
C GLN A 60 -2.72 7.78 5.59
N LEU A 61 -2.88 7.03 6.68
CA LEU A 61 -2.43 5.64 6.78
C LEU A 61 -3.66 4.73 6.91
N PHE A 62 -3.70 3.66 6.12
CA PHE A 62 -4.84 2.76 6.01
C PHE A 62 -4.44 1.36 6.46
N THR A 63 -5.22 0.78 7.39
CA THR A 63 -5.05 -0.60 7.85
C THR A 63 -5.90 -1.55 7.00
N GLY A 64 -5.67 -2.86 7.11
CA GLY A 64 -6.44 -3.86 6.36
C GLY A 64 -7.96 -3.80 6.54
N ASP A 65 -8.42 -3.27 7.68
CA ASP A 65 -9.85 -3.10 7.99
C ASP A 65 -10.51 -1.87 7.33
N THR A 66 -9.73 -1.04 6.63
CA THR A 66 -10.26 0.13 5.89
C THR A 66 -10.56 -0.24 4.45
N PRO A 67 -11.49 0.45 3.75
CA PRO A 67 -11.78 0.16 2.35
C PRO A 67 -10.54 0.19 1.44
N GLU A 68 -9.70 1.23 1.55
CA GLU A 68 -8.46 1.33 0.77
C GLU A 68 -7.44 0.25 1.11
N GLY A 69 -7.32 -0.10 2.39
CA GLY A 69 -6.42 -1.16 2.82
C GLY A 69 -6.89 -2.55 2.40
N HIS A 70 -8.19 -2.81 2.49
CA HIS A 70 -8.79 -4.07 2.08
C HIS A 70 -8.65 -4.28 0.56
N ASP A 71 -8.95 -3.25 -0.24
CA ASP A 71 -8.75 -3.30 -1.69
C ASP A 71 -7.28 -3.57 -2.06
N THR A 72 -6.34 -2.90 -1.38
CA THR A 72 -4.90 -3.15 -1.58
C THR A 72 -4.53 -4.60 -1.26
N LEU A 73 -5.04 -5.17 -0.17
CA LEU A 73 -4.80 -6.58 0.19
C LEU A 73 -5.36 -7.54 -0.85
N LEU A 74 -6.58 -7.31 -1.36
CA LEU A 74 -7.17 -8.12 -2.42
C LEU A 74 -6.34 -8.05 -3.70
N HIS A 75 -5.86 -6.86 -4.06
CA HIS A 75 -4.99 -6.66 -5.22
C HIS A 75 -3.68 -7.44 -5.09
N SER A 76 -2.99 -7.33 -3.95
CA SER A 76 -1.77 -8.11 -3.70
C SER A 76 -2.03 -9.62 -3.68
N THR A 77 -3.20 -10.05 -3.20
CA THR A 77 -3.58 -11.47 -3.19
C THR A 77 -3.84 -12.00 -4.61
N ALA A 78 -4.39 -11.17 -5.51
CA ALA A 78 -4.51 -11.51 -6.93
C ALA A 78 -3.13 -11.79 -7.56
N HIS A 79 -2.13 -10.94 -7.28
CA HIS A 79 -0.75 -11.18 -7.73
C HIS A 79 -0.15 -12.45 -7.13
N LEU A 80 -0.38 -12.72 -5.84
CA LEU A 80 0.09 -13.93 -5.19
C LEU A 80 -0.49 -15.19 -5.85
N MET A 81 -1.79 -15.18 -6.18
CA MET A 81 -2.44 -16.26 -6.92
C MET A 81 -1.82 -16.43 -8.32
N ALA A 82 -1.62 -15.33 -9.06
CA ALA A 82 -1.00 -15.39 -10.38
C ALA A 82 0.42 -15.96 -10.33
N GLN A 83 1.21 -15.58 -9.33
CA GLN A 83 2.54 -16.15 -9.12
C GLN A 83 2.48 -17.65 -8.85
N ALA A 84 1.57 -18.10 -7.97
CA ALA A 84 1.39 -19.52 -7.67
C ALA A 84 0.95 -20.31 -8.90
N VAL A 85 0.04 -19.77 -9.72
CA VAL A 85 -0.36 -20.38 -11.00
C VAL A 85 0.83 -20.49 -11.94
N LYS A 86 1.68 -19.47 -12.04
CA LYS A 86 2.88 -19.51 -12.88
C LYS A 86 3.93 -20.52 -12.41
N GLU A 87 4.03 -20.75 -11.11
CA GLU A 87 4.93 -21.77 -10.56
C GLU A 87 4.43 -23.19 -10.87
N LEU A 88 3.13 -23.43 -10.69
CA LEU A 88 2.52 -24.75 -10.93
C LEU A 88 2.26 -25.06 -12.41
N PHE A 89 1.93 -24.03 -13.20
CA PHE A 89 1.58 -24.10 -14.62
C PHE A 89 2.40 -23.07 -15.41
N PRO A 90 3.68 -23.35 -15.69
CA PRO A 90 4.57 -22.37 -16.32
C PRO A 90 4.13 -21.88 -17.71
N SER A 91 3.33 -22.66 -18.44
CA SER A 91 2.79 -22.27 -19.75
C SER A 91 1.62 -21.28 -19.67
N ALA A 92 0.92 -21.18 -18.53
CA ALA A 92 -0.19 -20.26 -18.37
C ALA A 92 0.27 -18.81 -18.59
N LYS A 93 -0.49 -18.02 -19.34
CA LYS A 93 -0.21 -16.60 -19.58
C LYS A 93 -1.12 -15.73 -18.73
N VAL A 94 -0.51 -14.85 -17.97
CA VAL A 94 -1.17 -13.90 -17.06
C VAL A 94 -1.74 -12.75 -17.88
N THR A 95 -3.01 -12.39 -17.66
CA THR A 95 -3.65 -11.26 -18.35
C THR A 95 -4.06 -10.16 -17.35
N ILE A 96 -5.35 -9.99 -17.07
CA ILE A 96 -5.88 -9.00 -16.12
C ILE A 96 -6.33 -9.67 -14.81
N GLY A 97 -6.13 -8.98 -13.69
CA GLY A 97 -6.58 -9.45 -12.39
C GLY A 97 -6.98 -8.30 -11.46
N PRO A 98 -8.15 -7.68 -11.68
CA PRO A 98 -8.62 -6.59 -10.84
C PRO A 98 -9.22 -7.11 -9.52
N THR A 99 -9.31 -6.21 -8.55
CA THR A 99 -10.18 -6.40 -7.39
C THR A 99 -11.64 -6.22 -7.78
N ILE A 100 -12.53 -6.88 -7.04
CA ILE A 100 -13.99 -6.78 -7.18
C ILE A 100 -14.61 -6.64 -5.80
N GLU A 101 -15.92 -6.40 -5.74
CA GLU A 101 -16.64 -6.37 -4.46
C GLU A 101 -16.44 -7.70 -3.70
N ASN A 102 -15.79 -7.61 -2.53
CA ASN A 102 -15.46 -8.74 -1.65
C ASN A 102 -14.54 -9.81 -2.26
N GLY A 103 -13.73 -9.50 -3.27
CA GLY A 103 -12.82 -10.48 -3.85
C GLY A 103 -11.86 -9.95 -4.91
N PHE A 104 -11.26 -10.88 -5.65
CA PHE A 104 -10.43 -10.62 -6.82
C PHE A 104 -10.56 -11.79 -7.79
N PHE A 105 -10.20 -11.57 -9.05
CA PHE A 105 -10.01 -12.65 -10.01
C PHE A 105 -8.73 -12.44 -10.80
N TYR A 106 -8.36 -13.42 -11.60
CA TYR A 106 -7.28 -13.27 -12.57
C TYR A 106 -7.59 -14.14 -13.80
N ASP A 107 -7.57 -13.53 -14.97
CA ASP A 107 -7.77 -14.21 -16.24
C ASP A 107 -6.43 -14.81 -16.71
N PHE A 108 -6.46 -16.10 -17.06
CA PHE A 108 -5.31 -16.82 -17.61
C PHE A 108 -5.64 -17.40 -18.98
N ASP A 109 -4.71 -17.25 -19.91
CA ASP A 109 -4.72 -18.00 -21.17
C ASP A 109 -3.92 -19.30 -20.95
N VAL A 110 -4.60 -20.43 -21.18
CA VAL A 110 -4.08 -21.78 -20.99
C VAL A 110 -4.35 -22.59 -22.26
N ASP A 111 -3.31 -23.22 -22.79
CA ASP A 111 -3.36 -24.08 -23.99
C ASP A 111 -3.90 -25.49 -23.68
#